data_AF-A0A7C0Z5R5-F1
#
_entry.id   AF-A0A7C0Z5R5-F1
#
_cell.length_a   1.000
_cell.length_b   1.000
_cell.length_c   1.000
_cell.angle_alpha   90.00
_cell.angle_beta   90.00
_cell.angle_gamma   90.00
#
_symmetry.space_group_name_H-M   'P 1'
#
loop_
_entity.id
_entity.type
_entity.pdbx_description
1 polymer ?
#
loop_
_entity_poly.entity_id
_entity_poly.type
_entity_poly.pdbx_seq_one_letter_code
_entity_poly.pdbx_strand_id
1 'polypeptide(L)' 'MSSVSELANGRVSVRTYAKEPIGLNDVIYAVNVASQAPSGANTQPWRFIVITDEKLKVELKLKRLVINRILKS' A
#
# COMPACT_ATOMS: atom_id res chain seq x y z
N MET A 1 0.77 26.49 1.53
CA MET A 1 0.57 25.14 2.13
C MET A 1 -0.76 24.63 1.65
N SER A 2 -0.84 23.37 1.21
CA SER A 2 -2.12 22.73 0.86
C SER A 2 -2.89 22.39 2.14
N SER A 3 -4.19 22.60 2.12
CA SER A 3 -5.11 22.16 3.17
C SER A 3 -5.32 20.64 3.13
N VAL A 4 -5.81 20.07 4.24
CA VAL A 4 -6.12 18.62 4.32
C VAL A 4 -7.18 18.21 3.30
N SER A 5 -8.19 19.05 3.08
CA SER A 5 -9.26 18.80 2.12
C SER A 5 -8.76 18.78 0.68
N GLU A 6 -7.85 19.70 0.31
CA GLU A 6 -7.22 19.71 -1.01
C GLU A 6 -6.41 18.44 -1.27
N LEU A 7 -5.62 17.98 -0.27
CA LEU A 7 -4.85 16.74 -0.38
C LEU A 7 -5.76 15.51 -0.54
N ALA A 8 -6.86 15.45 0.21
CA ALA A 8 -7.83 14.35 0.13
C ALA A 8 -8.52 14.29 -1.24
N ASN A 9 -8.95 15.44 -1.76
CA ASN A 9 -9.65 15.53 -3.04
C ASN A 9 -8.70 15.34 -4.25
N GLY A 10 -7.43 15.69 -4.11
CA GLY A 10 -6.41 15.52 -5.16
C GLY A 10 -5.88 14.09 -5.33
N ARG A 11 -6.31 13.14 -4.50
CA ARG A 11 -5.80 11.75 -4.53
C ARG A 11 -6.15 11.03 -5.84
N VAL A 12 -5.12 10.57 -6.54
CA VAL A 12 -5.24 9.69 -7.72
C VAL A 12 -4.64 8.31 -7.46
N SER A 13 -5.09 7.29 -8.20
CA SER A 13 -4.49 5.95 -8.15
C SER A 13 -3.33 5.86 -9.14
N VAL A 14 -2.10 5.98 -8.62
CA VAL A 14 -0.86 5.82 -9.40
C VAL A 14 -0.63 4.33 -9.72
N ARG A 15 -0.18 4.02 -10.95
CA ARG A 15 0.07 2.64 -11.40
C ARG A 15 1.44 2.42 -12.05
N THR A 16 2.23 3.49 -12.18
CA THR A 16 3.59 3.48 -12.70
C THR A 16 4.48 4.16 -11.67
N TYR A 17 5.56 3.50 -11.26
CA TYR A 17 6.45 3.97 -10.20
C TYR A 17 7.89 3.99 -10.70
N ALA A 18 8.70 4.86 -10.09
CA ALA A 18 10.13 4.93 -10.30
C ALA A 18 10.82 3.66 -9.74
N LYS A 19 12.03 3.33 -10.22
CA LYS A 19 12.76 2.11 -9.78
C LYS A 19 13.58 2.35 -8.52
N GLU A 20 13.76 3.61 -8.16
CA GLU A 20 14.53 4.07 -7.02
C GLU A 20 13.86 3.57 -5.73
N PRO A 21 14.61 2.89 -4.85
CA PRO A 21 14.06 2.43 -3.59
C PRO A 21 13.80 3.63 -2.66
N ILE A 22 12.73 3.53 -1.88
CA ILE A 22 12.44 4.46 -0.80
C ILE A 22 13.06 3.98 0.51
N GLY A 23 13.35 4.90 1.42
CA GLY A 23 13.85 4.57 2.74
C GLY A 23 12.81 3.78 3.53
N LEU A 24 13.26 2.74 4.26
CA LEU A 24 12.34 1.95 5.09
C LEU A 24 11.63 2.81 6.15
N ASN A 25 12.30 3.83 6.68
CA ASN A 25 11.73 4.74 7.68
C ASN A 25 10.50 5.50 7.15
N ASP A 26 10.48 5.89 5.88
CA ASP A 26 9.33 6.58 5.27
C ASP A 26 8.12 5.64 5.17
N VAL A 27 8.37 4.36 4.86
CA VAL A 27 7.34 3.31 4.84
C VAL A 27 6.77 3.09 6.25
N ILE A 28 7.66 2.98 7.25
CA ILE A 28 7.23 2.80 8.65
C ILE A 28 6.45 4.00 9.15
N TYR A 29 6.89 5.22 8.82
CA TYR A 29 6.15 6.44 9.13
C TYR A 29 4.74 6.41 8.54
N ALA A 30 4.59 6.05 7.26
CA ALA A 30 3.28 5.96 6.62
C ALA A 30 2.37 4.91 7.28
N VAL A 31 2.91 3.75 7.67
CA VAL A 31 2.18 2.71 8.39
C VAL A 31 1.72 3.20 9.76
N ASN A 32 2.59 3.89 10.51
CA ASN A 32 2.26 4.44 11.82
C ASN A 32 1.18 5.52 11.75
N VAL A 33 1.16 6.33 10.68
CA VAL A 33 0.09 7.30 10.44
C VAL A 33 -1.22 6.57 10.10
N ALA A 34 -1.16 5.56 9.24
CA ALA A 34 -2.34 4.77 8.88
C ALA A 34 -2.97 4.05 10.08
N SER A 35 -2.17 3.60 11.04
CA SER A 35 -2.66 2.92 12.25
C SER A 35 -3.43 3.85 13.21
N GLN A 36 -3.30 5.18 13.06
CA GLN A 36 -4.07 6.15 13.86
C GLN A 36 -5.53 6.31 13.39
N ALA A 37 -5.91 5.67 12.28
CA ALA A 37 -7.29 5.70 11.82
C ALA A 37 -8.24 5.10 12.88
N PRO A 38 -9.41 5.72 13.13
CA PRO A 38 -10.37 5.19 14.09
C PRO A 38 -10.82 3.79 13.68
N SER A 39 -11.07 2.93 14.66
CA SER A 39 -11.57 1.58 14.43
C SER A 39 -12.72 1.27 15.38
N GLY A 40 -13.67 0.44 14.92
CA GLY A 40 -14.83 0.05 15.73
C GLY A 40 -14.37 -0.62 17.03
N ALA A 41 -14.89 -0.14 18.16
CA ALA A 41 -14.48 -0.56 19.50
C ALA A 41 -12.96 -0.51 19.75
N ASN A 42 -12.23 0.34 19.01
CA ASN A 42 -10.77 0.42 19.05
C ASN A 42 -10.08 -0.94 18.86
N THR A 43 -10.68 -1.84 18.07
CA THR A 43 -10.14 -3.18 17.82
C THR A 43 -8.84 -3.17 17.02
N GLN A 44 -8.56 -2.07 16.32
CA GLN A 44 -7.37 -1.89 15.49
C GLN A 44 -7.04 -3.14 14.64
N PRO A 45 -7.99 -3.64 13.81
CA PRO A 45 -7.88 -4.95 13.17
C PRO A 45 -6.87 -4.96 11.99
N TRP A 46 -6.05 -3.93 11.86
CA TRP A 46 -5.13 -3.72 10.76
C TRP A 46 -3.89 -4.60 10.95
N ARG A 47 -3.51 -5.33 9.89
CA ARG A 47 -2.25 -6.08 9.83
C ARG A 47 -1.48 -5.63 8.60
N PHE A 48 -0.30 -5.08 8.82
CA PHE A 48 0.57 -4.61 7.76
C PHE A 48 1.73 -5.59 7.58
N ILE A 49 2.03 -5.93 6.33
CA ILE A 49 3.19 -6.75 5.96
C ILE A 49 4.00 -5.93 4.95
N VAL A 50 5.22 -5.55 5.34
CA VAL A 50 6.14 -4.84 4.45
C VAL A 50 7.00 -5.86 3.74
N ILE A 51 6.94 -5.87 2.41
CA ILE A 51 7.70 -6.79 1.57
C ILE A 51 8.85 -6.01 0.95
N THR A 52 10.08 -6.35 1.34
CA THR A 52 11.31 -5.75 0.82
C THR A 52 12.05 -6.66 -0.16
N ASP A 53 11.83 -7.98 -0.09
CA ASP A 53 12.43 -8.96 -1.00
C ASP A 53 11.85 -8.81 -2.43
N GLU A 54 12.71 -8.45 -3.39
CA GLU A 54 12.33 -8.25 -4.78
C GLU A 54 11.89 -9.55 -5.49
N LYS A 55 12.49 -10.71 -5.15
CA LYS A 55 12.07 -12.00 -5.72
C LYS A 55 10.66 -12.33 -5.26
N LEU A 56 10.36 -12.13 -3.98
CA LEU A 56 9.04 -12.34 -3.42
C LEU A 56 8.00 -11.39 -4.04
N LYS A 57 8.33 -10.11 -4.26
CA LYS A 57 7.45 -9.17 -4.98
C LYS A 57 7.10 -9.65 -6.38
N VAL A 58 8.09 -10.13 -7.14
CA VAL A 58 7.88 -10.67 -8.49
C VAL A 58 6.98 -11.91 -8.44
N GLU A 59 7.25 -12.85 -7.53
CA GLU A 59 6.42 -14.05 -7.36
C GLU A 59 4.96 -13.70 -7.07
N LEU A 60 4.69 -12.79 -6.14
CA LEU A 60 3.34 -12.36 -5.78
C LEU A 60 2.62 -11.67 -6.95
N LYS A 61 3.35 -10.86 -7.72
CA LYS A 61 2.81 -10.23 -8.94
C LYS A 61 2.38 -11.28 -9.97
N LEU A 62 3.19 -12.32 -10.16
CA LEU A 62 2.89 -13.42 -11.09
C LEU A 62 1.69 -14.25 -10.60
N LYS A 63 1.65 -14.63 -9.32
CA LYS A 63 0.50 -15.37 -8.74
C LYS A 63 -0.82 -14.62 -8.94
N ARG A 64 -0.82 -13.30 -8.74
CA ARG A 64 -2.01 -12.46 -9.01
C ARG A 64 -2.45 -12.52 -10.47
N LEU A 65 -1.52 -12.55 -11.42
CA LEU A 65 -1.86 -12.62 -12.86
C LEU A 65 -2.52 -13.95 -13.22
N VAL A 66 -2.03 -15.06 -12.66
CA VAL A 66 -2.60 -16.40 -12.87
C VAL A 66 -4.03 -16.47 -12.35
N ILE A 67 -4.27 -16.02 -11.11
CA ILE A 67 -5.61 -16.01 -10.51
C ILE A 67 -6.61 -15.20 -11.33
N ASN A 68 -6.22 -13.99 -11.77
CA ASN A 68 -7.10 -13.15 -12.59
C ASN A 68 -7.40 -13.74 -13.97
N ARG A 69 -6.52 -14.60 -14.51
CA ARG A 69 -6.73 -15.27 -15.79
C ARG A 69 -7.71 -16.44 -15.66
N ILE A 70 -7.69 -17.15 -14.53
CA ILE A 70 -8.62 -18.25 -14.23
C ILE A 70 -10.02 -17.73 -13.90
N LEU A 71 -10.14 -16.63 -13.15
CA LEU A 71 -11.44 -16.06 -12.77
C LEU A 71 -12.15 -15.28 -13.90
N LYS A 72 -11.50 -15.11 -15.05
CA LYS A 72 -12.02 -14.39 -16.21
C LYS A 72 -12.21 -15.28 -17.46
N SER A 73 -12.05 -16.60 -17.33
CA SER A 73 -12.36 -17.62 -18.33
C SER A 73 -13.59 -18.40 -17.91
#